data_AF-A0A962M411-F1
#
_entry.id   AF-A0A962M411-F1
#
_cell.length_a   1.000
_cell.length_b   1.000
_cell.length_c   1.000
_cell.angle_alpha   90.00
_cell.angle_beta   90.00
_cell.angle_gamma   90.00
#
_symmetry.space_group_name_H-M   'P 1'
#
loop_
_entity.id
_entity.type
_entity.pdbx_description
1 polymer ?
#
loop_
_entity_poly.entity_id
_entity_poly.type
_entity_poly.pdbx_seq_one_letter_code
_entity_poly.pdbx_strand_id
1 'polypeptide(L)'
;MPSKSKIKGSTFERDVAKKLNEFFATDQFSRAFGSGAFVGKSNWNKRKGMSTEVKNALAGDIMVPEWFIFNVECKHYDKSPIYHNLLSSDGDIKMNEWLSKSIHDGLNTQTLPLVVFKTTRVFTGIALPYITNLFENIPNYCVYKGFAIVDFETGLTIIKSIIDLNQILKQQLIDDFIKTANTPSTIFNDLLTQFKNS
;
A
#
# COMPACT_ATOMS: atom_id res chain seq x y z
N MET A 1 8.85 -22.15 -16.60
CA MET A 1 9.38 -21.56 -15.35
C MET A 1 9.01 -20.08 -15.28
N PRO A 2 8.69 -19.52 -14.10
CA PRO A 2 8.39 -18.08 -13.97
C PRO A 2 9.62 -17.24 -14.32
N SER A 3 9.43 -16.01 -14.82
CA SER A 3 10.54 -15.10 -15.12
C SER A 3 11.27 -14.67 -13.84
N LYS A 4 12.54 -14.27 -13.95
CA LYS A 4 13.34 -13.79 -12.80
C LYS A 4 12.64 -12.67 -12.03
N SER A 5 11.99 -11.73 -12.74
CA SER A 5 11.21 -10.66 -12.13
C SER A 5 10.00 -11.18 -11.34
N LYS A 6 9.26 -12.17 -11.88
CA LYS A 6 8.15 -12.80 -11.17
C LYS A 6 8.60 -13.56 -9.92
N ILE A 7 9.73 -14.27 -9.99
CA ILE A 7 10.32 -14.96 -8.81
C ILE A 7 10.73 -13.95 -7.75
N LYS A 8 11.37 -12.85 -8.17
CA LYS A 8 11.81 -11.77 -7.29
C LYS A 8 10.64 -11.12 -6.56
N GLY A 9 9.59 -10.70 -7.27
CA GLY A 9 8.37 -10.17 -6.66
C GLY A 9 7.73 -11.17 -5.70
N SER A 10 7.56 -12.42 -6.13
CA SER A 10 7.01 -13.50 -5.31
C SER A 10 7.81 -13.77 -4.03
N THR A 11 9.14 -13.64 -4.09
CA THR A 11 10.02 -13.80 -2.92
C THR A 11 9.84 -12.62 -1.97
N PHE A 12 9.84 -11.39 -2.52
CA PHE A 12 9.65 -10.19 -1.71
C PHE A 12 8.30 -10.18 -0.99
N GLU A 13 7.21 -10.56 -1.64
CA GLU A 13 5.90 -10.70 -1.02
C GLU A 13 5.92 -11.70 0.17
N ARG A 14 6.70 -12.81 0.07
CA ARG A 14 6.83 -13.78 1.18
C ARG A 14 7.61 -13.17 2.33
N ASP A 15 8.70 -12.46 2.02
CA ASP A 15 9.53 -11.80 3.03
C ASP A 15 8.73 -10.74 3.78
N VAL A 16 7.90 -9.95 3.08
CA VAL A 16 7.03 -8.95 3.71
C VAL A 16 5.98 -9.62 4.61
N ALA A 17 5.26 -10.64 4.13
CA ALA A 17 4.30 -11.36 4.96
C ALA A 17 4.94 -11.96 6.21
N LYS A 18 6.13 -12.57 6.06
CA LYS A 18 6.90 -13.13 7.17
C LYS A 18 7.27 -12.05 8.18
N LYS A 19 7.79 -10.91 7.73
CA LYS A 19 8.16 -9.80 8.63
C LYS A 19 6.97 -9.21 9.37
N LEU A 20 5.80 -9.11 8.73
CA LEU A 20 4.56 -8.67 9.39
C LEU A 20 4.12 -9.67 10.46
N ASN A 21 4.13 -10.96 10.14
CA ASN A 21 3.87 -12.04 11.10
C ASN A 21 4.81 -11.98 12.31
N GLU A 22 6.12 -11.81 12.08
CA GLU A 22 7.12 -11.68 13.14
C GLU A 22 6.88 -10.44 14.01
N PHE A 23 6.67 -9.27 13.39
CA PHE A 23 6.49 -8.01 14.11
C PHE A 23 5.19 -7.96 14.94
N PHE A 24 4.10 -8.51 14.41
CA PHE A 24 2.80 -8.55 15.10
C PHE A 24 2.59 -9.82 15.95
N ALA A 25 3.60 -10.70 16.04
CA ALA A 25 3.52 -11.98 16.73
C ALA A 25 2.27 -12.81 16.33
N THR A 26 2.09 -12.98 15.03
CA THR A 26 0.94 -13.67 14.42
C THR A 26 1.38 -14.47 13.19
N ASP A 27 0.43 -15.20 12.61
CA ASP A 27 0.58 -16.09 11.46
C ASP A 27 -0.55 -15.87 10.44
N GLN A 28 -1.28 -14.75 10.58
CA GLN A 28 -2.43 -14.38 9.74
C GLN A 28 -2.04 -13.67 8.43
N PHE A 29 -0.80 -13.19 8.30
CA PHE A 29 -0.34 -12.56 7.05
C PHE A 29 0.16 -13.63 6.08
N SER A 30 -0.30 -13.57 4.83
CA SER A 30 0.18 -14.47 3.78
C SER A 30 0.12 -13.81 2.41
N ARG A 31 0.73 -14.43 1.40
CA ARG A 31 0.62 -13.90 0.02
C ARG A 31 -0.77 -14.14 -0.53
N ALA A 32 -1.31 -13.15 -1.24
CA ALA A 32 -2.58 -13.32 -1.93
C ALA A 32 -2.51 -14.39 -3.03
N PHE A 33 -3.58 -15.16 -3.17
CA PHE A 33 -3.71 -16.19 -4.21
C PHE A 33 -3.79 -15.52 -5.59
N GLY A 34 -2.88 -15.90 -6.49
CA GLY A 34 -2.92 -15.46 -7.88
C GLY A 34 -2.68 -13.97 -8.09
N SER A 35 -1.81 -13.34 -7.29
CA SER A 35 -1.35 -11.95 -7.51
C SER A 35 -1.00 -11.74 -8.99
N GLY A 36 -1.83 -10.95 -9.69
CA GLY A 36 -1.72 -10.64 -11.11
C GLY A 36 -2.66 -11.36 -12.10
N ALA A 37 -3.31 -12.48 -11.76
CA ALA A 37 -4.16 -13.23 -12.71
C ALA A 37 -5.68 -13.06 -12.49
N PHE A 38 -6.12 -12.83 -11.26
CA PHE A 38 -7.54 -12.63 -10.93
C PHE A 38 -7.94 -11.15 -10.77
N VAL A 39 -6.95 -10.26 -10.59
CA VAL A 39 -7.09 -8.92 -9.96
C VAL A 39 -6.69 -7.77 -10.91
N GLY A 40 -6.60 -8.00 -12.22
CA GLY A 40 -6.34 -6.91 -13.19
C GLY A 40 -7.56 -5.98 -13.37
N LYS A 41 -7.31 -4.74 -13.83
CA LYS A 41 -8.31 -3.68 -14.18
C LYS A 41 -9.60 -4.21 -14.84
N SER A 42 -9.51 -5.28 -15.63
CA SER A 42 -10.61 -5.89 -16.39
C SER A 42 -11.53 -6.85 -15.60
N ASN A 43 -11.18 -7.26 -14.38
CA ASN A 43 -11.90 -8.30 -13.63
C ASN A 43 -12.56 -7.83 -12.32
N TRP A 44 -12.51 -6.54 -11.94
CA TRP A 44 -13.22 -6.07 -10.73
C TRP A 44 -14.73 -6.37 -10.80
N ASN A 45 -15.32 -6.22 -11.99
CA ASN A 45 -16.72 -6.57 -12.26
C ASN A 45 -17.03 -8.07 -12.04
N LYS A 46 -16.04 -8.97 -12.07
CA LYS A 46 -16.22 -10.41 -11.77
C LYS A 46 -16.29 -10.71 -10.26
N ARG A 47 -16.08 -9.71 -9.40
CA ARG A 47 -16.25 -9.82 -7.94
C ARG A 47 -17.65 -9.43 -7.45
N LYS A 48 -18.59 -9.17 -8.36
CA LYS A 48 -20.01 -9.00 -8.01
C LYS A 48 -20.50 -10.28 -7.33
N GLY A 49 -20.88 -10.16 -6.06
CA GLY A 49 -21.34 -11.29 -5.22
C GLY A 49 -20.29 -11.87 -4.25
N MET A 50 -19.02 -11.45 -4.30
CA MET A 50 -18.03 -11.82 -3.27
C MET A 50 -18.26 -11.01 -1.99
N SER A 51 -18.06 -11.68 -0.84
CA SER A 51 -18.10 -11.01 0.47
C SER A 51 -16.97 -9.98 0.60
N THR A 52 -17.13 -9.03 1.52
CA THR A 52 -16.14 -7.97 1.75
C THR A 52 -14.79 -8.56 2.16
N GLU A 53 -14.82 -9.62 2.97
CA GLU A 53 -13.62 -10.31 3.48
C GLU A 53 -12.83 -10.94 2.34
N VAL A 54 -13.52 -11.59 1.38
CA VAL A 54 -12.88 -12.17 0.19
C VAL A 54 -12.32 -11.09 -0.72
N LYS A 55 -13.03 -9.95 -0.86
CA LYS A 55 -12.51 -8.82 -1.64
C LYS A 55 -11.24 -8.26 -1.01
N ASN A 56 -11.22 -8.08 0.30
CA ASN A 56 -10.08 -7.56 1.05
C ASN A 56 -8.88 -8.50 0.96
N ALA A 57 -9.10 -9.80 1.14
CA ALA A 57 -8.06 -10.82 0.97
C ALA A 57 -7.44 -10.83 -0.44
N LEU A 58 -8.19 -10.42 -1.46
CA LEU A 58 -7.75 -10.44 -2.87
C LEU A 58 -7.44 -9.06 -3.44
N ALA A 59 -7.42 -8.00 -2.64
CA ALA A 59 -7.21 -6.64 -3.14
C ALA A 59 -5.73 -6.31 -3.32
N GLY A 60 -4.91 -6.67 -2.34
CA GLY A 60 -3.46 -6.45 -2.37
C GLY A 60 -2.64 -7.68 -2.75
N ASP A 61 -1.31 -7.53 -2.65
CA ASP A 61 -0.35 -8.62 -2.82
C ASP A 61 -0.22 -9.48 -1.55
N ILE A 62 -0.61 -8.93 -0.38
CA ILE A 62 -0.63 -9.63 0.91
C ILE A 62 -2.08 -9.75 1.40
N MET A 63 -2.48 -10.96 1.78
CA MET A 63 -3.66 -11.24 2.58
C MET A 63 -3.39 -10.82 4.02
N VAL A 64 -4.29 -9.99 4.55
CA VAL A 64 -4.16 -9.39 5.87
C VAL A 64 -5.32 -9.85 6.77
N PRO A 65 -5.12 -9.89 8.10
CA PRO A 65 -6.22 -10.13 9.04
C PRO A 65 -7.17 -8.94 9.11
N GLU A 66 -8.40 -9.18 9.58
CA GLU A 66 -9.47 -8.18 9.65
C GLU A 66 -9.09 -6.94 10.48
N TRP A 67 -8.31 -7.11 11.55
CA TRP A 67 -7.87 -6.01 12.39
C TRP A 67 -6.83 -5.10 11.72
N PHE A 68 -6.25 -5.53 10.60
CA PHE A 68 -5.23 -4.79 9.86
C PHE A 68 -5.88 -3.93 8.77
N ILE A 69 -6.10 -2.66 9.09
CA ILE A 69 -6.91 -1.73 8.28
C ILE A 69 -6.24 -1.23 6.99
N PHE A 70 -5.23 -1.92 6.47
CA PHE A 70 -4.50 -1.54 5.27
C PHE A 70 -4.61 -2.59 4.16
N ASN A 71 -4.75 -2.16 2.90
CA ASN A 71 -4.37 -3.00 1.77
C ASN A 71 -2.85 -2.90 1.57
N VAL A 72 -2.20 -4.01 1.17
CA VAL A 72 -0.74 -4.04 1.04
C VAL A 72 -0.34 -4.36 -0.39
N GLU A 73 0.30 -3.40 -1.04
CA GLU A 73 0.92 -3.56 -2.35
C GLU A 73 2.44 -3.75 -2.18
N CYS A 74 3.02 -4.74 -2.85
CA CYS A 74 4.44 -5.06 -2.77
C CYS A 74 5.17 -4.77 -4.09
N LYS A 75 6.27 -4.03 -4.03
CA LYS A 75 7.06 -3.67 -5.23
C LYS A 75 8.55 -3.87 -5.03
N HIS A 76 9.17 -4.73 -5.85
CA HIS A 76 10.62 -4.96 -5.79
C HIS A 76 11.29 -4.73 -7.15
N TYR A 77 12.03 -3.62 -7.26
CA TYR A 77 12.73 -3.21 -8.47
C TYR A 77 14.24 -3.09 -8.24
N ASP A 78 15.01 -3.05 -9.34
CA ASP A 78 16.45 -2.85 -9.26
C ASP A 78 16.83 -1.38 -9.10
N LYS A 79 16.10 -0.48 -9.77
CA LYS A 79 16.46 0.95 -9.90
C LYS A 79 15.28 1.92 -9.73
N SER A 80 14.12 1.43 -9.29
CA SER A 80 12.91 2.25 -9.11
C SER A 80 12.41 2.13 -7.67
N PRO A 81 11.92 3.22 -7.06
CA PRO A 81 11.77 4.55 -7.65
C PRO A 81 13.13 5.24 -7.84
N ILE A 82 13.18 6.25 -8.70
CA ILE A 82 14.32 7.15 -8.81
C ILE A 82 14.16 8.21 -7.71
N TYR A 83 14.98 8.15 -6.67
CA TYR A 83 14.75 8.92 -5.44
C TYR A 83 14.69 10.44 -5.62
N HIS A 84 15.52 11.03 -6.50
CA HIS A 84 15.46 12.48 -6.74
C HIS A 84 14.16 12.90 -7.45
N ASN A 85 13.53 11.99 -8.21
CA ASN A 85 12.24 12.27 -8.85
C ASN A 85 11.11 12.37 -7.83
N LEU A 86 11.26 11.80 -6.63
CA LEU A 86 10.28 11.98 -5.55
C LEU A 86 10.17 13.46 -5.13
N LEU A 87 11.23 14.24 -5.31
CA LEU A 87 11.28 15.66 -4.98
C LEU A 87 11.04 16.57 -6.20
N SER A 88 10.89 15.99 -7.38
CA SER A 88 10.67 16.73 -8.63
C SER A 88 9.18 17.05 -8.81
N SER A 89 8.86 18.11 -9.58
CA SER A 89 7.48 18.58 -9.81
C SER A 89 6.57 17.49 -10.37
N ASP A 90 7.10 16.64 -11.25
CA ASP A 90 6.33 15.60 -11.94
C ASP A 90 6.24 14.30 -11.11
N GLY A 91 7.08 14.17 -10.08
CA GLY A 91 7.19 12.96 -9.27
C GLY A 91 7.86 11.78 -9.99
N ASP A 92 8.01 10.65 -9.29
CA ASP A 92 8.47 9.40 -9.89
C ASP A 92 7.29 8.61 -10.50
N ILE A 93 7.41 8.25 -11.78
CA ILE A 93 6.36 7.54 -12.52
C ILE A 93 6.02 6.20 -11.86
N LYS A 94 7.00 5.46 -11.36
CA LYS A 94 6.77 4.15 -10.74
C LYS A 94 6.13 4.29 -9.38
N MET A 95 6.59 5.24 -8.55
CA MET A 95 5.94 5.53 -7.29
C MET A 95 4.47 5.96 -7.49
N ASN A 96 4.20 6.85 -8.45
CA ASN A 96 2.84 7.24 -8.81
C ASN A 96 1.97 6.01 -9.16
N GLU A 97 2.46 5.14 -10.05
CA GLU A 97 1.76 3.92 -10.45
C GLU A 97 1.38 3.04 -9.25
N TRP A 98 2.33 2.85 -8.32
CA TRP A 98 2.13 1.98 -7.16
C TRP A 98 1.15 2.58 -6.15
N LEU A 99 1.28 3.87 -5.85
CA LEU A 99 0.37 4.58 -4.96
C LEU A 99 -1.04 4.62 -5.54
N SER A 100 -1.20 4.90 -6.83
CA SER A 100 -2.51 4.94 -7.46
C SER A 100 -3.22 3.58 -7.42
N LYS A 101 -2.49 2.47 -7.62
CA LYS A 101 -3.06 1.13 -7.48
C LYS A 101 -3.51 0.87 -6.04
N SER A 102 -2.67 1.19 -5.06
CA SER A 102 -3.00 1.00 -3.64
C SER A 102 -4.18 1.87 -3.19
N ILE A 103 -4.29 3.11 -3.69
CA ILE A 103 -5.47 3.98 -3.48
C ILE A 103 -6.73 3.34 -4.08
N HIS A 104 -6.65 2.88 -5.32
CA HIS A 104 -7.76 2.21 -5.99
C HIS A 104 -8.25 1.00 -5.20
N ASP A 105 -7.33 0.17 -4.73
CA ASP A 105 -7.69 -1.02 -3.95
C ASP A 105 -8.29 -0.62 -2.60
N GLY A 106 -7.76 0.43 -1.95
CA GLY A 106 -8.25 0.92 -0.65
C GLY A 106 -9.65 1.50 -0.70
N LEU A 107 -9.97 2.25 -1.76
CA LEU A 107 -11.34 2.71 -2.02
C LEU A 107 -12.34 1.57 -2.15
N ASN A 108 -11.90 0.49 -2.79
CA ASN A 108 -12.74 -0.66 -3.08
C ASN A 108 -12.92 -1.61 -1.88
N THR A 109 -11.96 -1.62 -0.96
CA THR A 109 -11.96 -2.47 0.25
C THR A 109 -12.31 -1.72 1.53
N GLN A 110 -12.49 -0.40 1.46
CA GLN A 110 -12.64 0.47 2.63
C GLN A 110 -11.46 0.31 3.61
N THR A 111 -10.23 0.33 3.07
CA THR A 111 -8.99 0.23 3.85
C THR A 111 -8.04 1.37 3.48
N LEU A 112 -7.07 1.63 4.34
CA LEU A 112 -5.98 2.55 4.03
C LEU A 112 -5.01 1.93 3.00
N PRO A 113 -4.44 2.72 2.09
CA PRO A 113 -3.41 2.26 1.16
C PRO A 113 -2.07 2.06 1.86
N LEU A 114 -1.36 0.97 1.56
CA LEU A 114 0.01 0.72 2.00
C LEU A 114 0.86 0.16 0.86
N VAL A 115 1.96 0.85 0.53
CA VAL A 115 2.93 0.34 -0.45
C VAL A 115 4.22 -0.03 0.27
N VAL A 116 4.55 -1.32 0.27
CA VAL A 116 5.84 -1.83 0.72
C VAL A 116 6.72 -2.01 -0.50
N PHE A 117 7.87 -1.35 -0.53
CA PHE A 117 8.74 -1.39 -1.71
C PHE A 117 10.21 -1.57 -1.38
N LYS A 118 10.94 -2.13 -2.34
CA LYS A 118 12.36 -2.39 -2.27
C LYS A 118 13.05 -2.00 -3.56
N THR A 119 14.07 -1.16 -3.43
CA THR A 119 15.09 -0.92 -4.45
C THR A 119 16.31 -1.74 -4.09
N THR A 120 16.71 -2.63 -4.99
CA THR A 120 17.70 -3.67 -4.71
C THR A 120 19.03 -3.07 -4.27
N ARG A 121 19.50 -3.46 -3.06
CA ARG A 121 20.74 -2.97 -2.42
C ARG A 121 20.77 -1.47 -2.11
N VAL A 122 19.62 -0.80 -2.17
CA VAL A 122 19.53 0.65 -1.91
C VAL A 122 18.65 0.90 -0.70
N PHE A 123 17.38 0.47 -0.74
CA PHE A 123 16.40 0.85 0.27
C PHE A 123 15.23 -0.12 0.29
N THR A 124 14.69 -0.37 1.48
CA THR A 124 13.40 -1.03 1.67
C THR A 124 12.58 -0.11 2.55
N GLY A 125 11.41 0.29 2.07
CA GLY A 125 10.59 1.29 2.72
C GLY A 125 9.11 1.02 2.60
N ILE A 126 8.35 1.88 3.27
CA ILE A 126 6.91 1.85 3.33
C ILE A 126 6.40 3.24 2.96
N ALA A 127 5.40 3.30 2.08
CA ALA A 127 4.60 4.48 1.83
C ALA A 127 3.19 4.27 2.42
N LEU A 128 2.77 5.18 3.30
CA LEU A 128 1.45 5.16 3.96
C LEU A 128 0.88 6.58 4.03
N PRO A 129 -0.45 6.78 4.20
CA PRO A 129 -1.04 8.12 4.30
C PRO A 129 -0.35 8.99 5.34
N TYR A 130 0.01 10.22 4.97
CA TYR A 130 0.64 11.16 5.88
C TYR A 130 -0.41 11.73 6.84
N ILE A 131 -0.20 11.53 8.14
CA ILE A 131 -1.07 12.00 9.22
C ILE A 131 -0.21 12.83 10.16
N THR A 132 -0.28 14.16 10.09
CA THR A 132 0.65 15.10 10.75
C THR A 132 1.04 14.69 12.18
N ASN A 133 0.06 14.40 13.04
CA ASN A 133 0.30 14.11 14.45
C ASN A 133 1.08 12.79 14.69
N LEU A 134 1.05 11.84 13.75
CA LEU A 134 1.81 10.58 13.87
C LEU A 134 3.29 10.74 13.49
N PHE A 135 3.65 11.84 12.86
CA PHE A 135 5.00 12.09 12.34
C PHE A 135 5.77 13.15 13.13
N GLU A 136 5.20 13.73 14.20
CA GLU A 136 5.86 14.76 15.03
C GLU A 136 7.22 14.32 15.58
N ASN A 137 7.34 13.03 15.94
CA ASN A 137 8.55 12.45 16.52
C ASN A 137 9.30 11.51 15.55
N ILE A 138 8.91 11.51 14.27
CA ILE A 138 9.58 10.68 13.25
C ILE A 138 10.67 11.54 12.60
N PRO A 139 11.96 11.24 12.82
CA PRO A 139 13.04 12.15 12.44
C PRO A 139 13.24 12.22 10.92
N ASN A 140 13.01 11.11 10.22
CA ASN A 140 13.31 10.99 8.80
C ASN A 140 12.12 10.40 8.06
N TYR A 141 11.48 11.22 7.23
CA TYR A 141 10.45 10.79 6.30
C TYR A 141 10.43 11.73 5.09
N CYS A 142 9.91 11.24 3.98
CA CYS A 142 9.63 12.06 2.80
C CYS A 142 8.12 12.13 2.61
N VAL A 143 7.55 13.33 2.61
CA VAL A 143 6.15 13.52 2.19
C VAL A 143 6.10 13.54 0.67
N TYR A 144 5.36 12.61 0.11
CA TYR A 144 5.20 12.43 -1.32
C TYR A 144 3.73 12.22 -1.65
N LYS A 145 3.11 13.22 -2.30
CA LYS A 145 1.73 13.16 -2.79
C LYS A 145 0.68 12.68 -1.76
N GLY A 146 0.78 13.18 -0.53
CA GLY A 146 -0.13 12.82 0.57
C GLY A 146 0.25 11.52 1.31
N PHE A 147 1.36 10.88 0.92
CA PHE A 147 1.94 9.75 1.64
C PHE A 147 3.22 10.18 2.35
N ALA A 148 3.51 9.54 3.47
CA ALA A 148 4.84 9.53 4.07
C ALA A 148 5.59 8.28 3.61
N ILE A 149 6.82 8.49 3.15
CA ILE A 149 7.77 7.44 2.81
C ILE A 149 8.82 7.37 3.91
N VAL A 150 8.94 6.21 4.54
CA VAL A 150 9.87 5.90 5.62
C VAL A 150 10.59 4.58 5.35
N ASP A 151 11.67 4.31 6.08
CA ASP A 151 12.26 2.96 6.07
C ASP A 151 11.28 1.94 6.66
N PHE A 152 11.55 0.66 6.37
CA PHE A 152 10.63 -0.42 6.72
C PHE A 152 10.34 -0.53 8.22
N GLU A 153 11.34 -0.38 9.09
CA GLU A 153 11.17 -0.58 10.54
C GLU A 153 10.42 0.59 11.18
N THR A 154 10.73 1.83 10.75
CA THR A 154 9.95 3.02 11.13
C THR A 154 8.50 2.90 10.67
N GLY A 155 8.28 2.43 9.44
CA GLY A 155 6.93 2.21 8.89
C GLY A 155 6.13 1.19 9.70
N LEU A 156 6.73 0.08 10.13
CA LEU A 156 6.06 -0.89 11.01
C LEU A 156 5.63 -0.27 12.34
N THR A 157 6.47 0.58 12.93
CA THR A 157 6.16 1.27 14.18
C THR A 157 4.96 2.20 14.01
N ILE A 158 4.91 2.99 12.92
CA ILE A 158 3.79 3.87 12.62
C ILE A 158 2.50 3.07 12.38
N ILE A 159 2.58 1.98 11.63
CA ILE A 159 1.44 1.08 11.41
C ILE A 159 0.94 0.56 12.75
N LYS A 160 1.82 0.11 13.66
CA LYS A 160 1.44 -0.34 15.00
C LYS A 160 0.67 0.73 15.76
N SER A 161 1.18 1.98 15.76
CA SER A 161 0.51 3.11 16.40
C SER A 161 -0.89 3.35 15.84
N ILE A 162 -1.09 3.17 14.53
CA ILE A 162 -2.41 3.28 13.88
C ILE A 162 -3.33 2.12 14.28
N ILE A 163 -2.83 0.89 14.29
CA ILE A 163 -3.63 -0.30 14.67
C ILE A 163 -4.09 -0.22 16.12
N ASP A 164 -3.27 0.35 17.00
CA ASP A 164 -3.55 0.51 18.44
C ASP A 164 -4.54 1.64 18.74
N LEU A 165 -4.88 2.48 17.76
CA LEU A 165 -5.97 3.44 17.92
C LEU A 165 -7.30 2.72 18.19
N ASN A 166 -8.19 3.41 18.89
CA ASN A 166 -9.54 2.91 19.09
C ASN A 166 -10.31 2.82 17.74
N GLN A 167 -11.37 2.02 17.72
CA GLN A 167 -12.11 1.74 16.48
C GLN A 167 -12.71 2.99 15.82
N ILE A 168 -13.13 3.98 16.62
CA ILE A 168 -13.71 5.23 16.11
C ILE A 168 -12.64 6.01 15.32
N LEU A 169 -11.44 6.17 15.90
CA LEU A 169 -10.34 6.87 15.24
C LEU A 169 -9.87 6.13 13.99
N LYS A 170 -9.80 4.79 14.03
CA LYS A 170 -9.46 3.98 12.84
C LYS A 170 -10.47 4.18 11.72
N GLN A 171 -11.76 4.17 12.04
CA GLN A 171 -12.81 4.41 11.05
C GLN A 171 -12.74 5.83 10.49
N GLN A 172 -12.50 6.85 11.34
CA GLN A 172 -12.33 8.23 10.89
C GLN A 172 -11.17 8.37 9.90
N LEU A 173 -10.03 7.73 10.15
CA LEU A 173 -8.90 7.75 9.21
C LEU A 173 -9.27 7.15 7.84
N ILE A 174 -10.02 6.04 7.85
CA ILE A 174 -10.51 5.40 6.62
C ILE A 174 -11.49 6.33 5.89
N ASP A 175 -12.44 6.91 6.60
CA ASP A 175 -13.46 7.81 6.04
C ASP A 175 -12.83 9.08 5.45
N ASP A 176 -11.86 9.67 6.14
CA ASP A 176 -11.11 10.85 5.68
C ASP A 176 -10.29 10.54 4.42
N PHE A 177 -9.66 9.36 4.38
CA PHE A 177 -8.97 8.87 3.18
C PHE A 177 -9.95 8.71 2.01
N ILE A 178 -11.07 8.00 2.21
CA ILE A 178 -12.09 7.76 1.16
C ILE A 178 -12.68 9.08 0.67
N LYS A 179 -13.00 10.00 1.58
CA LYS A 179 -13.51 11.33 1.25
C LYS A 179 -12.50 12.10 0.41
N THR A 180 -11.24 12.12 0.81
CA THR A 180 -10.17 12.80 0.07
C THR A 180 -10.03 12.20 -1.32
N ALA A 181 -9.88 10.88 -1.44
CA ALA A 181 -9.68 10.21 -2.72
C ALA A 181 -10.86 10.36 -3.71
N ASN A 182 -12.09 10.57 -3.21
CA ASN A 182 -13.26 10.86 -4.05
C ASN A 182 -13.47 12.35 -4.33
N THR A 183 -12.81 13.25 -3.61
CA THR A 183 -12.94 14.70 -3.83
C THR A 183 -12.10 15.12 -5.03
N PRO A 184 -12.69 15.72 -6.07
CA PRO A 184 -11.96 16.19 -7.25
C PRO A 184 -10.81 17.13 -6.90
N SER A 185 -9.73 17.07 -7.69
CA SER A 185 -8.56 17.94 -7.54
C SER A 185 -7.80 17.79 -6.21
N THR A 186 -8.06 16.72 -5.45
CA THR A 186 -7.17 16.31 -4.37
C THR A 186 -6.05 15.44 -4.92
N ILE A 187 -4.93 15.40 -4.19
CA ILE A 187 -3.75 14.65 -4.60
C ILE A 187 -4.02 13.15 -4.81
N PHE A 188 -4.91 12.55 -4.01
CA PHE A 188 -5.32 11.16 -4.17
C PHE A 188 -6.24 10.96 -5.37
N ASN A 189 -7.13 11.91 -5.64
CA ASN A 189 -8.00 11.85 -6.82
C ASN A 189 -7.22 12.02 -8.12
N ASP A 190 -6.20 12.88 -8.14
CA ASP A 190 -5.32 13.08 -9.29
C ASP A 190 -4.54 11.79 -9.62
N LEU A 191 -3.96 11.16 -8.60
CA LEU A 191 -3.29 9.86 -8.72
C LEU A 191 -4.25 8.77 -9.23
N LEU A 192 -5.47 8.72 -8.69
CA LEU A 192 -6.47 7.73 -9.10
C LEU A 192 -6.94 7.94 -10.55
N THR A 193 -7.09 9.19 -10.98
CA THR A 193 -7.52 9.54 -12.34
C THR A 193 -6.44 9.16 -13.36
N GLN A 194 -5.17 9.40 -13.05
CA GLN A 194 -4.04 8.93 -13.87
C GLN A 194 -4.05 7.40 -14.03
N PHE A 195 -4.36 6.67 -12.95
CA PHE A 195 -4.47 5.21 -13.02
C PHE A 195 -5.67 4.75 -13.84
N LYS A 196 -6.84 5.39 -13.75
CA LYS A 196 -8.02 5.01 -14.56
C LYS A 196 -7.81 5.26 -16.06
N ASN A 197 -7.00 6.25 -16.41
CA ASN A 197 -6.74 6.66 -17.80
C ASN A 197 -5.51 5.99 -18.44
N SER A 198 -4.75 5.18 -17.69
CA SER A 198 -3.62 4.37 -18.19
C SER A 198 -4.05 2.97 -18.62
#